data_AF-A0AAE5H855-F1
#
_entry.id   AF-A0AAE5H855-F1
#
_cell.length_a   1.000
_cell.length_b   1.000
_cell.length_c   1.000
_cell.angle_alpha   90.00
_cell.angle_beta   90.00
_cell.angle_gamma   90.00
#
_symmetry.space_group_name_H-M   'P 1'
#
loop_
_entity.id
_entity.type
_entity.pdbx_description
1 polymer ?
#
loop_
_entity_poly.entity_id
_entity_poly.type
_entity_poly.pdbx_seq_one_letter_code
_entity_poly.pdbx_strand_id
1 'polypeptide(L)' 'MDKKMTVFFRKSNGDLTDIIQDEQNMSVYGDLQTDYEMIYDFVVVDYDEYVMINKNLFCIVDGKLKLKNSEELQKYL' A
#
# COMPACT_ATOMS: atom_id res chain seq x y z
N MET A 1 -14.59 -8.82 14.14
CA MET A 1 -13.23 -9.24 13.73
C MET A 1 -12.83 -8.22 12.70
N ASP A 2 -11.91 -7.33 13.04
CA ASP A 2 -11.52 -6.26 12.13
C ASP A 2 -10.77 -6.90 10.96
N LYS A 3 -11.33 -6.76 9.76
CA LYS A 3 -10.70 -7.29 8.54
C LYS A 3 -9.40 -6.53 8.32
N LYS A 4 -8.39 -7.21 7.80
CA LYS A 4 -7.10 -6.62 7.46
C LYS A 4 -6.94 -6.51 5.96
N MET A 5 -6.01 -5.68 5.53
CA MET A 5 -5.49 -5.67 4.17
C MET A 5 -3.98 -5.48 4.20
N THR A 6 -3.31 -6.05 3.20
CA THR A 6 -1.87 -5.91 3.01
C THR A 6 -1.61 -4.97 1.86
N VAL A 7 -0.86 -3.91 2.13
CA VAL A 7 -0.51 -2.87 1.19
C VAL A 7 0.95 -3.04 0.81
N PHE A 8 1.21 -3.34 -0.46
CA PHE A 8 2.55 -3.41 -1.03
C PHE A 8 2.94 -2.05 -1.61
N PHE A 9 4.19 -1.64 -1.42
CA PHE A 9 4.64 -0.32 -1.85
C PHE A 9 6.11 -0.31 -2.25
N ARG A 10 6.50 0.68 -3.06
CA ARG A 10 7.89 0.93 -3.44
C ARG A 10 8.69 1.50 -2.27
N LYS A 11 9.81 0.87 -1.93
CA LYS A 11 10.74 1.36 -0.89
C LYS A 11 11.30 2.75 -1.21
N SER A 12 11.47 3.06 -2.50
CA SER A 12 12.10 4.32 -2.95
C SER A 12 11.26 5.57 -2.68
N ASN A 13 9.93 5.45 -2.66
CA ASN A 13 9.05 6.63 -2.56
C ASN A 13 7.70 6.39 -1.86
N GLY A 14 7.44 5.17 -1.38
CA GLY A 14 6.20 4.85 -0.69
C GLY A 14 5.00 4.62 -1.60
N ASP A 15 5.14 4.68 -2.93
CA ASP A 15 4.00 4.47 -3.83
C ASP A 15 3.44 3.06 -3.70
N LEU A 16 2.13 2.97 -3.49
CA LEU A 16 1.40 1.71 -3.48
C LEU A 16 1.51 1.03 -4.84
N THR A 17 1.86 -0.26 -4.83
CA THR A 17 1.93 -1.11 -6.03
C THR A 17 0.70 -2.00 -6.10
N ASP A 18 0.38 -2.69 -5.00
CA ASP A 18 -0.74 -3.60 -4.91
C ASP A 18 -1.40 -3.61 -3.52
N ILE A 19 -2.64 -4.08 -3.45
CA ILE A 19 -3.36 -4.29 -2.19
C ILE A 19 -4.10 -5.62 -2.25
N ILE A 20 -3.90 -6.45 -1.22
CA ILE A 20 -4.58 -7.75 -1.07
C ILE A 20 -5.42 -7.72 0.19
N GLN A 21 -6.63 -8.28 0.14
CA GLN A 21 -7.44 -8.50 1.34
C GLN A 21 -6.78 -9.56 2.23
N ASP A 22 -6.88 -9.40 3.53
CA ASP A 22 -6.20 -10.20 4.55
C ASP A 22 -4.69 -9.91 4.71
N GLU A 23 -4.09 -10.57 5.68
CA GLU A 23 -2.67 -10.47 6.00
C GLU A 23 -1.84 -11.33 5.05
N GLN A 24 -0.88 -10.69 4.39
CA GLN A 24 0.05 -11.28 3.44
C GLN A 24 1.46 -10.78 3.74
N ASN A 25 2.45 -11.37 3.07
CA ASN A 25 3.83 -10.93 3.10
C ASN A 25 4.45 -11.10 1.69
N MET A 26 5.77 -10.95 1.56
CA MET A 26 6.45 -11.01 0.27
C MET A 26 6.42 -12.39 -0.41
N SER A 27 6.00 -13.46 0.28
CA SER A 27 5.82 -14.79 -0.31
C SER A 27 4.74 -14.84 -1.40
N VAL A 28 3.88 -13.82 -1.50
CA VAL A 28 2.90 -13.70 -2.60
C VAL A 28 3.56 -13.66 -3.98
N TYR A 29 4.84 -13.28 -4.05
CA TYR A 29 5.60 -13.24 -5.29
C TYR A 29 6.32 -14.56 -5.63
N GLY A 30 6.18 -15.60 -4.80
CA GLY A 30 6.74 -16.93 -5.04
C GLY A 30 8.26 -16.88 -5.26
N ASP A 31 8.72 -17.50 -6.35
CA ASP A 31 10.16 -17.58 -6.68
C ASP A 31 10.81 -16.20 -6.91
N LEU A 32 10.01 -15.15 -7.17
CA LEU A 32 10.50 -13.78 -7.35
C LEU A 32 10.54 -12.97 -6.03
N GLN A 33 10.23 -13.59 -4.89
CA GLN A 33 10.19 -12.92 -3.59
C GLN A 33 11.46 -12.09 -3.33
N THR A 34 12.65 -12.71 -3.45
CA THR A 34 13.93 -12.06 -3.17
C THR A 34 14.17 -10.84 -4.06
N ASP A 35 13.78 -10.91 -5.34
CA ASP A 35 13.95 -9.82 -6.30
C ASP A 35 13.03 -8.64 -5.95
N TYR A 36 11.77 -8.93 -5.62
CA TYR A 36 10.82 -7.90 -5.25
C TYR A 36 11.12 -7.27 -3.89
N GLU A 37 11.66 -8.03 -2.93
CA GLU A 37 12.11 -7.48 -1.64
C GLU A 37 13.20 -6.40 -1.79
N MET A 38 13.93 -6.36 -2.90
CA MET A 38 14.91 -5.29 -3.14
C MET A 38 14.25 -3.93 -3.42
N ILE A 39 13.04 -3.92 -3.98
CA ILE A 39 12.38 -2.70 -4.46
C ILE A 39 11.06 -2.41 -3.73
N TYR A 40 10.40 -3.42 -3.20
CA TYR A 40 9.10 -3.35 -2.55
C TYR A 40 9.18 -3.77 -1.08
N ASP A 41 8.24 -3.26 -0.32
CA ASP A 41 7.94 -3.68 1.05
C ASP A 41 6.42 -3.75 1.24
N PHE A 42 5.97 -4.16 2.43
CA PHE A 42 4.55 -4.24 2.74
C PHE A 42 4.22 -3.74 4.15
N VAL A 43 2.98 -3.28 4.33
CA VAL A 43 2.39 -3.03 5.66
C VAL A 43 1.02 -3.71 5.74
N VAL A 44 0.70 -4.21 6.93
CA VAL A 44 -0.64 -4.73 7.25
C VAL A 44 -1.39 -3.65 8.00
N VAL A 45 -2.58 -3.30 7.51
CA VAL A 45 -3.45 -2.27 8.09
C VAL A 45 -4.87 -2.79 8.21
N ASP A 46 -5.73 -2.08 8.93
CA ASP A 46 -7.16 -2.36 8.93
C ASP A 46 -7.74 -2.18 7.52
N TYR A 47 -8.67 -3.06 7.15
CA TYR A 47 -9.34 -3.00 5.86
C TYR A 47 -10.10 -1.68 5.73
N ASP A 48 -9.81 -0.97 4.64
CA ASP A 48 -10.50 0.26 4.24
C ASP A 48 -10.85 0.18 2.75
N GLU A 49 -12.15 0.07 2.46
CA GLU A 49 -12.67 -0.01 1.09
C GLU A 49 -12.31 1.24 0.27
N TYR A 50 -12.21 2.41 0.91
CA TYR A 50 -11.86 3.64 0.21
C TYR A 50 -10.41 3.59 -0.30
N VAL A 51 -9.48 3.05 0.49
CA VAL A 51 -8.09 2.84 0.08
C VAL A 51 -8.02 1.80 -1.04
N MET A 52 -8.76 0.69 -0.93
CA MET A 52 -8.82 -0.36 -1.95
C MET A 52 -9.21 0.20 -3.33
N ILE A 53 -10.26 1.03 -3.37
CA ILE A 53 -10.80 1.61 -4.61
C ILE A 53 -9.91 2.74 -5.13
N ASN A 54 -9.28 3.51 -4.24
CA ASN A 54 -8.54 4.73 -4.58
C ASN A 54 -7.04 4.62 -4.30
N LYS A 55 -6.43 3.44 -4.47
CA LYS A 55 -5.02 3.17 -4.07
C LYS A 55 -4.02 4.23 -4.55
N ASN A 56 -4.23 4.79 -5.73
CA ASN A 56 -3.34 5.77 -6.34
C ASN A 56 -3.29 7.11 -5.57
N LEU A 57 -4.27 7.39 -4.73
CA LEU A 57 -4.32 8.57 -3.85
C LEU A 57 -3.50 8.39 -2.57
N PHE A 58 -2.91 7.22 -2.33
CA PHE A 58 -2.23 6.89 -1.08
C PHE A 58 -0.76 6.54 -1.29
N CYS A 59 0.07 6.77 -0.28
CA CYS A 59 1.45 6.32 -0.18
C CYS A 59 1.78 5.87 1.26
N ILE A 60 2.87 5.13 1.41
CA ILE A 60 3.46 4.82 2.72
C ILE A 60 4.55 5.85 3.04
N VAL A 61 4.41 6.52 4.18
CA VAL A 61 5.41 7.46 4.71
C VAL A 61 5.69 7.09 6.15
N ASP A 62 6.95 6.77 6.45
CA ASP A 62 7.41 6.30 7.77
C ASP A 62 6.61 5.08 8.29
N GLY A 63 6.36 4.11 7.40
CA GLY A 63 5.60 2.89 7.72
C GLY A 63 4.10 3.10 7.93
N LYS A 64 3.56 4.27 7.60
CA LYS A 64 2.13 4.60 7.76
C LYS A 64 1.50 4.94 6.42
N LEU A 65 0.30 4.40 6.19
CA LEU A 65 -0.54 4.77 5.06
C LEU A 65 -1.03 6.21 5.21
N LYS A 66 -0.80 7.04 4.17
CA LYS A 66 -1.19 8.45 4.12
C LYS A 66 -1.74 8.79 2.74
N LEU A 67 -2.63 9.78 2.67
CA LEU A 67 -3.01 10.41 1.40
C LEU A 67 -1.81 11.15 0.80
N LYS A 68 -1.62 11.00 -0.52
CA LYS A 68 -0.73 11.84 -1.31
C LYS A 68 -1.26 13.28 -1.27
N ASN A 69 -0.34 14.24 -1.33
CA ASN A 69 -0.59 15.67 -1.14
C ASN A 69 -1.98 16.14 -1.57
N SER A 70 -2.68 16.77 -0.62
CA SER A 70 -4.06 17.26 -0.78
C SER A 70 -4.21 18.42 -1.79
N GLU A 71 -3.11 19.02 -2.25
CA GLU A 71 -3.16 20.16 -3.18
C GLU A 71 -3.86 19.81 -4.51
N GLU A 72 -3.70 18.59 -5.03
CA GLU A 72 -4.44 18.16 -6.22
C GLU A 72 -5.93 17.94 -5.95
N LEU A 73 -6.29 17.56 -4.72
CA LEU A 73 -7.67 17.40 -4.28
C LEU A 73 -8.35 18.75 -4.00
N GLN A 74 -7.60 19.79 -3.64
CA GLN A 74 -8.13 21.14 -3.42
C GLN A 74 -8.81 21.73 -4.67
N LYS A 75 -8.45 21.28 -5.88
CA LYS A 75 -9.17 21.69 -7.10
C LYS A 75 -10.66 21.33 -7.07
N TYR A 76 -11.03 20.28 -6.33
CA TYR A 76 -12.36 19.71 -6.28
C TYR A 76 -13.09 19.92 -4.95
N LEU A 77 -12.45 20.60 -3.98
CA LEU A 77 -13.04 21.08 -2.72
C LEU A 77 -13.45 22.55 -2.88
#